data_AF-D6X320-F1
#
_entry.id   AF-D6X320-F1
#
_cell.length_a   1.000
_cell.length_b   1.000
_cell.length_c   1.000
_cell.angle_alpha   90.00
_cell.angle_beta   90.00
_cell.angle_gamma   90.00
#
_symmetry.space_group_name_H-M   'P 1'
#
loop_
_entity.id
_entity.type
_entity.pdbx_description
1 polymer ?
#
loop_
_entity_poly.entity_id
_entity_poly.type
_entity_poly.pdbx_seq_one_letter_code
_entity_poly.pdbx_strand_id
1 'polypeptide(L)'
;MADLKSLEHPTLKVPYEILNKKFRTAQKSLDREASHVQQAARELESTISGGNVRARDITSLLGGMVEKLQVLKRKAEESISEELAASNVCKRRLEHLKERETLTSAGTVSQGAVNQWKRKRLDRMMVEYFLRNGYYNAAITLAEKSDIKDLTNIEIFLTSREIEKSLANHETSKCLIWCHDNKSKLRKLKSNMEFNLRIQEFVELIRSERRMDAIKHARKHFPSFEDEHLDTIQRVMALLAFPIGTEIKPYKALFDETRWDTLIEQFRQENYRLFQLASQSVFTVALQAGLSALKTPYPLMHFTCVFLY
;
A
#
# COMPACT_ATOMS: atom_id res chain seq x y z
N MET A 1 11.54 -18.29 -17.85
CA MET A 1 11.93 -17.47 -16.67
C MET A 1 11.90 -15.95 -16.89
N ALA A 2 12.34 -15.41 -18.05
CA ALA A 2 12.37 -13.95 -18.28
C ALA A 2 10.98 -13.28 -18.22
N ASP A 3 9.98 -13.85 -18.90
CA ASP A 3 8.58 -13.37 -18.93
C ASP A 3 7.91 -13.32 -17.55
N LEU A 4 8.23 -14.28 -16.67
CA LEU A 4 7.73 -14.32 -15.30
C LEU A 4 8.32 -13.17 -14.46
N LYS A 5 9.60 -12.86 -14.66
CA LYS A 5 10.29 -11.76 -13.97
C LYS A 5 9.88 -10.39 -14.49
N SER A 6 9.52 -10.25 -15.76
CA SER A 6 9.20 -8.95 -16.37
C SER A 6 7.71 -8.60 -16.39
N LEU A 7 6.82 -9.54 -16.74
CA LEU A 7 5.39 -9.25 -16.96
C LEU A 7 4.47 -9.80 -15.85
N GLU A 8 4.92 -10.84 -15.14
CA GLU A 8 4.13 -11.50 -14.09
C GLU A 8 4.58 -11.15 -12.66
N HIS A 9 5.67 -10.37 -12.51
CA HIS A 9 6.18 -10.00 -11.19
C HIS A 9 5.13 -9.33 -10.30
N PRO A 10 4.34 -8.33 -10.79
CA PRO A 10 3.24 -7.75 -10.01
C PRO A 10 2.17 -8.77 -9.57
N THR A 11 1.93 -9.81 -10.36
CA THR A 11 0.93 -10.85 -10.07
C THR A 11 1.25 -11.56 -8.75
N LEU A 12 2.53 -11.82 -8.48
CA LEU A 12 3.00 -12.49 -7.27
C LEU A 12 3.44 -11.52 -6.17
N LYS A 13 4.06 -10.39 -6.53
CA LYS A 13 4.66 -9.48 -5.57
C LYS A 13 3.62 -8.75 -4.73
N VAL A 14 2.58 -8.26 -5.37
CA VAL A 14 1.49 -7.52 -4.71
C VAL A 14 0.79 -8.35 -3.61
N PRO A 15 0.27 -9.56 -3.88
CA PRO A 15 -0.41 -10.35 -2.86
C PRO A 15 0.55 -10.82 -1.75
N TYR A 16 1.82 -11.07 -2.08
CA TYR A 16 2.85 -11.32 -1.07
C TYR A 16 3.05 -10.13 -0.14
N GLU A 17 3.10 -8.89 -0.67
CA GLU A 17 3.24 -7.70 0.17
C GLU A 17 2.00 -7.45 1.05
N ILE A 18 0.80 -7.80 0.57
CA ILE A 18 -0.42 -7.80 1.39
C ILE A 18 -0.29 -8.83 2.52
N LEU A 19 0.07 -10.07 2.20
CA LEU A 19 0.23 -11.14 3.19
C LEU A 19 1.27 -10.76 4.25
N ASN A 20 2.44 -10.27 3.83
CA ASN A 20 3.50 -9.82 4.74
C ASN A 20 3.05 -8.63 5.61
N LYS A 21 2.23 -7.71 5.08
CA LYS A 21 1.63 -6.62 5.87
C LYS A 21 0.69 -7.19 6.94
N LYS A 22 -0.23 -8.07 6.55
CA LYS A 22 -1.18 -8.72 7.48
C LYS A 22 -0.46 -9.50 8.57
N PHE A 23 0.51 -10.33 8.19
CA PHE A 23 1.34 -11.10 9.12
C PHE A 23 2.05 -10.23 10.17
N ARG A 24 2.67 -9.12 9.74
CA ARG A 24 3.35 -8.20 10.67
C ARG A 24 2.37 -7.49 11.61
N THR A 25 1.18 -7.15 11.12
CA THR A 25 0.14 -6.52 11.94
C THR A 25 -0.42 -7.51 12.96
N ALA A 26 -0.73 -8.74 12.52
CA ALA A 26 -1.16 -9.83 13.37
C ALA A 26 -0.14 -10.12 14.46
N GLN A 27 1.14 -10.31 14.10
CA GLN A 27 2.22 -10.55 15.06
C GLN A 27 2.26 -9.47 16.15
N LYS A 28 2.27 -8.18 15.78
CA LYS A 28 2.27 -7.07 16.76
C LYS A 28 1.03 -7.07 17.64
N SER A 29 -0.14 -7.36 17.07
CA SER A 29 -1.39 -7.41 17.83
C SER A 29 -1.36 -8.55 18.84
N LEU A 30 -0.92 -9.73 18.43
CA LEU A 30 -0.86 -10.91 19.29
C LEU A 30 0.22 -10.77 20.37
N ASP A 31 1.39 -10.23 20.05
CA ASP A 31 2.45 -9.96 21.04
C ASP A 31 1.96 -8.99 22.13
N ARG A 32 1.18 -7.97 21.74
CA ARG A 32 0.58 -7.02 22.69
C ARG A 32 -0.42 -7.69 23.62
N GLU A 33 -1.38 -8.44 23.07
CA GLU A 33 -2.39 -9.13 23.88
C GLU A 33 -1.74 -10.21 24.77
N ALA A 34 -0.73 -10.92 24.27
CA ALA A 34 0.05 -11.87 25.06
C ALA A 34 0.77 -11.18 26.24
N SER A 35 1.34 -10.00 26.03
CA SER A 35 1.93 -9.20 27.12
C SER A 35 0.88 -8.79 28.16
N HIS A 36 -0.35 -8.47 27.76
CA HIS A 36 -1.42 -8.14 28.70
C HIS A 36 -1.85 -9.34 29.55
N VAL A 37 -1.89 -10.54 28.96
CA VAL A 37 -2.14 -11.80 29.67
C VAL A 37 -1.01 -12.12 30.64
N GLN A 38 0.25 -11.99 30.22
CA GLN A 38 1.42 -12.20 31.08
C GLN A 38 1.43 -11.24 32.28
N GLN A 39 1.05 -9.98 32.07
CA GLN A 39 0.92 -9.01 33.15
C GLN A 39 -0.16 -9.43 34.16
N ALA A 40 -1.35 -9.84 33.69
CA ALA A 40 -2.40 -10.36 34.58
C ALA A 40 -1.96 -11.58 35.39
N ALA A 41 -1.22 -12.50 34.76
CA ALA A 41 -0.69 -13.67 35.46
C ALA A 41 0.28 -13.29 36.58
N ARG A 42 1.19 -12.34 36.32
CA ARG A 42 2.13 -11.83 37.34
C ARG A 42 1.43 -11.10 38.48
N GLU A 43 0.40 -10.31 38.18
CA GLU A 43 -0.42 -9.63 39.20
C GLU A 43 -1.12 -10.65 40.11
N LEU A 44 -1.62 -11.75 39.54
CA LEU A 44 -2.22 -12.85 40.28
C LEU A 44 -1.19 -13.55 41.19
N GLU A 45 -0.02 -13.92 40.65
CA GLU A 45 1.07 -14.56 41.41
C GLU A 45 1.55 -13.68 42.57
N SER A 46 1.73 -12.38 42.32
CA SER A 46 2.15 -11.42 43.35
C SER A 46 1.10 -11.30 44.46
N THR A 47 -0.18 -11.29 44.11
CA THR A 47 -1.27 -11.18 45.08
C THR A 47 -1.33 -12.42 45.96
N ILE A 48 -1.21 -13.62 45.36
CA ILE A 48 -1.19 -14.90 46.07
C ILE A 48 -0.01 -14.98 47.06
N SER A 49 1.15 -14.46 46.67
CA SER A 49 2.37 -14.48 47.50
C SER A 49 2.34 -13.49 48.68
N GLY A 50 1.42 -12.51 48.68
CA GLY A 50 1.33 -11.44 49.68
C GLY A 50 0.67 -11.82 51.01
N GLY A 51 0.28 -13.08 51.20
CA GLY A 51 -0.11 -13.66 52.50
C GLY A 51 -1.49 -13.29 53.07
N ASN A 52 -2.08 -12.15 52.69
CA ASN A 52 -3.41 -11.74 53.17
C ASN A 52 -4.41 -11.55 52.01
N VAL A 53 -4.84 -12.67 51.43
CA VAL A 53 -5.62 -12.70 50.18
C VAL A 53 -7.07 -13.06 50.46
N ARG A 54 -8.02 -12.20 50.09
CA ARG A 54 -9.44 -12.52 50.17
C ARG A 54 -9.86 -13.30 48.93
N ALA A 55 -10.74 -14.29 49.11
CA ALA A 55 -11.29 -15.07 48.00
C ALA A 55 -11.93 -14.18 46.90
N ARG A 56 -12.56 -13.07 47.30
CA ARG A 56 -13.15 -12.09 46.37
C ARG A 56 -12.11 -11.47 45.43
N ASP A 57 -10.92 -11.18 45.93
CA ASP A 57 -9.86 -10.52 45.16
C ASP A 57 -9.26 -11.51 44.14
N ILE A 58 -9.10 -12.78 44.52
CA ILE A 58 -8.67 -13.86 43.61
C ILE A 58 -9.71 -14.05 42.49
N THR A 59 -11.00 -14.14 42.84
CA THR A 59 -12.07 -14.30 41.85
C THR A 59 -12.11 -13.13 40.87
N SER A 60 -11.88 -11.90 41.34
CA SER A 60 -11.81 -10.73 40.47
C SER A 60 -10.61 -10.78 39.52
N LEU A 61 -9.43 -11.17 40.00
CA LEU A 61 -8.22 -11.29 39.20
C LEU A 61 -8.33 -12.40 38.15
N LEU A 62 -8.88 -13.57 38.53
CA LEU A 62 -9.18 -14.66 37.61
C LEU A 62 -10.19 -14.22 36.55
N GLY A 63 -11.23 -13.48 36.93
CA GLY A 63 -12.19 -12.88 35.99
C GLY A 63 -11.50 -11.99 34.95
N GLY A 64 -10.66 -11.06 35.39
CA GLY A 64 -9.89 -10.19 34.48
C GLY A 64 -8.89 -10.96 33.60
N MET A 65 -8.29 -12.05 34.10
CA MET A 65 -7.43 -12.92 33.30
C MET A 65 -8.23 -13.66 32.21
N VAL A 66 -9.41 -14.17 32.55
CA VAL A 66 -10.32 -14.80 31.58
C VAL A 66 -10.73 -13.81 30.49
N GLU A 67 -11.08 -12.58 30.85
CA GLU A 67 -11.41 -11.53 29.87
C GLU A 67 -10.24 -11.26 28.90
N LYS A 68 -9.01 -11.10 29.42
CA LYS A 68 -7.80 -10.90 28.60
C LYS A 68 -7.52 -12.09 27.69
N LEU A 69 -7.68 -13.33 28.18
CA LEU A 69 -7.55 -14.54 27.38
C LEU A 69 -8.61 -14.63 26.27
N GLN A 70 -9.84 -14.23 26.54
CA GLN A 70 -10.90 -14.17 25.53
C GLN A 70 -10.60 -13.15 24.44
N VAL A 71 -10.07 -11.97 24.82
CA VAL A 71 -9.63 -10.96 23.84
C VAL A 71 -8.50 -11.49 22.97
N LEU A 72 -7.48 -12.13 23.56
CA LEU A 72 -6.38 -12.74 22.83
C LEU A 72 -6.89 -13.82 21.86
N LYS A 73 -7.77 -14.72 22.32
CA LYS A 73 -8.38 -15.77 21.48
C LYS A 73 -9.09 -15.16 20.26
N ARG A 74 -9.98 -14.19 20.49
CA ARG A 74 -10.71 -13.51 19.42
C ARG A 74 -9.75 -12.86 18.41
N LYS A 75 -8.71 -12.18 18.89
CA LYS A 75 -7.70 -11.54 18.02
C LYS A 75 -6.86 -12.54 17.24
N ALA A 76 -6.56 -13.70 17.81
CA ALA A 76 -5.91 -14.80 17.10
C ALA A 76 -6.79 -15.35 15.98
N GLU A 77 -8.08 -15.60 16.25
CA GLU A 77 -9.03 -16.09 15.24
C GLU A 77 -9.21 -15.11 14.08
N GLU A 78 -9.37 -13.80 14.37
CA GLU A 78 -9.42 -12.74 13.36
C GLU A 78 -8.14 -12.73 12.51
N SER A 79 -6.97 -12.74 13.16
CA SER A 79 -5.67 -12.69 12.47
C SER A 79 -5.44 -13.90 11.58
N ILE A 80 -5.73 -15.11 12.08
CA ILE A 80 -5.60 -16.36 11.33
C ILE A 80 -6.51 -16.34 10.10
N SER A 81 -7.77 -15.92 10.24
CA SER A 81 -8.72 -15.82 9.14
C SER A 81 -8.22 -14.86 8.05
N GLU A 82 -7.72 -13.68 8.44
CA GLU A 82 -7.21 -12.69 7.51
C GLU A 82 -5.94 -13.12 6.76
N GLU A 83 -5.02 -13.81 7.45
CA GLU A 83 -3.81 -14.37 6.88
C GLU A 83 -4.11 -15.53 5.93
N LEU A 84 -5.02 -16.43 6.30
CA LEU A 84 -5.47 -17.53 5.44
C LEU A 84 -6.09 -16.99 4.15
N ALA A 85 -6.94 -15.97 4.24
CA ALA A 85 -7.52 -15.33 3.06
C ALA A 85 -6.44 -14.76 2.12
N ALA A 86 -5.45 -14.04 2.66
CA ALA A 86 -4.36 -13.49 1.86
C ALA A 86 -3.43 -14.57 1.29
N SER A 87 -3.18 -15.64 2.05
CA SER A 87 -2.40 -16.80 1.61
C SER A 87 -3.10 -17.55 0.47
N ASN A 88 -4.43 -17.73 0.55
CA ASN A 88 -5.22 -18.33 -0.51
C ASN A 88 -5.18 -17.53 -1.82
N VAL A 89 -5.16 -16.19 -1.75
CA VAL A 89 -4.93 -15.35 -2.96
C VAL A 89 -3.55 -15.61 -3.55
N CYS A 90 -2.50 -15.67 -2.73
CA CYS A 90 -1.15 -16.01 -3.20
C CYS A 90 -1.12 -17.38 -3.87
N LYS A 91 -1.75 -18.38 -3.25
CA LYS A 91 -1.83 -19.76 -3.73
C LYS A 91 -2.54 -19.82 -5.10
N ARG A 92 -3.73 -19.23 -5.23
CA ARG A 92 -4.50 -19.21 -6.49
C ARG A 92 -3.72 -18.57 -7.64
N ARG A 93 -3.03 -17.46 -7.36
CA ARG A 93 -2.21 -16.79 -8.38
C ARG A 93 -0.98 -17.60 -8.77
N LEU A 94 -0.35 -18.28 -7.82
CA LEU A 94 0.76 -19.19 -8.10
C LEU A 94 0.30 -20.40 -8.93
N GLU A 95 -0.85 -20.98 -8.58
CA GLU A 95 -1.47 -22.09 -9.33
C GLU A 95 -1.76 -21.67 -10.77
N HIS A 96 -2.40 -20.50 -10.98
CA HIS A 96 -2.65 -19.97 -12.31
C HIS A 96 -1.37 -19.78 -13.16
N LEU A 97 -0.25 -19.41 -12.54
CA LEU A 97 1.03 -19.29 -13.25
C LEU A 97 1.64 -20.66 -13.55
N LYS A 98 1.49 -21.64 -12.65
CA LYS A 98 1.93 -23.02 -12.85
C LYS A 98 1.13 -23.75 -13.94
N GLU A 99 -0.16 -23.43 -14.11
CA GLU A 99 -1.00 -23.95 -15.20
C GLU A 99 -0.33 -23.77 -16.57
N ARG A 100 0.38 -22.66 -16.79
CA ARG A 100 1.12 -22.45 -18.04
C ARG A 100 2.26 -23.44 -18.24
N GLU A 101 3.00 -23.73 -17.18
CA GLU A 101 4.17 -24.62 -17.22
C GLU A 101 3.75 -26.08 -17.44
N THR A 102 2.67 -26.50 -16.77
CA THR A 102 2.08 -27.83 -16.97
C THR A 102 1.50 -27.98 -18.37
N LEU A 103 0.83 -26.94 -18.90
CA LEU A 103 0.32 -26.91 -20.27
C LEU A 103 1.41 -26.90 -21.33
N THR A 104 2.68 -26.59 -21.01
CA THR A 104 3.77 -26.54 -22.00
C THR A 104 4.72 -27.74 -21.91
N SER A 105 4.76 -28.45 -20.77
CA SER A 105 5.72 -29.52 -20.51
C SER A 105 5.21 -30.93 -20.86
N ALA A 106 3.89 -31.12 -21.03
CA ALA A 106 3.28 -32.45 -21.14
C ALA A 106 3.11 -33.02 -22.57
N GLY A 107 3.62 -32.35 -23.62
CA GLY A 107 3.64 -32.89 -24.99
C GLY A 107 2.29 -33.01 -25.73
N THR A 108 1.17 -33.09 -25.01
CA THR A 108 -0.19 -33.15 -25.58
C THR A 108 -1.00 -31.96 -25.09
N VAL A 109 -0.85 -30.83 -25.78
CA VAL A 109 -1.49 -29.57 -25.40
C VAL A 109 -2.74 -29.36 -26.24
N SER A 110 -3.91 -29.26 -25.60
CA SER A 110 -5.08 -28.69 -26.28
C SER A 110 -4.80 -27.20 -26.53
N GLN A 111 -4.65 -26.81 -27.79
CA GLN A 111 -4.46 -25.41 -28.20
C GLN A 111 -5.54 -24.48 -27.61
N GLY A 112 -6.75 -25.00 -27.35
CA GLY A 112 -7.83 -24.29 -26.67
C GLY A 112 -7.48 -23.87 -25.24
N ALA A 113 -6.84 -24.73 -24.45
CA ALA A 113 -6.44 -24.42 -23.07
C ALA A 113 -5.37 -23.32 -23.02
N VAL A 114 -4.40 -23.35 -23.94
CA VAL A 114 -3.38 -22.29 -24.07
C VAL A 114 -4.01 -20.96 -24.45
N ASN A 115 -4.96 -20.98 -25.40
CA ASN A 115 -5.67 -19.76 -25.82
C ASN A 115 -6.51 -19.18 -24.67
N GLN A 116 -7.18 -20.04 -23.87
CA GLN A 116 -7.92 -19.60 -22.70
C GLN A 116 -7.01 -18.96 -21.65
N TRP A 117 -5.85 -19.56 -21.37
CA TRP A 117 -4.87 -18.99 -20.45
C TRP A 117 -4.34 -17.62 -20.93
N LYS A 118 -4.00 -17.51 -22.23
CA LYS A 118 -3.60 -16.24 -22.84
C LYS A 118 -4.69 -15.17 -22.72
N ARG A 119 -5.96 -15.56 -22.87
CA ARG A 119 -7.11 -14.65 -22.72
C ARG A 119 -7.21 -14.14 -21.28
N LYS A 120 -7.16 -15.03 -20.28
CA LYS A 120 -7.15 -14.63 -18.85
C LYS A 120 -5.99 -13.69 -18.52
N ARG A 121 -4.80 -13.97 -19.06
CA ARG A 121 -3.62 -13.10 -18.91
C ARG A 121 -3.88 -11.70 -19.46
N LEU A 122 -4.42 -11.61 -20.68
CA LEU A 122 -4.75 -10.34 -21.32
C LEU A 122 -5.82 -9.58 -20.53
N ASP A 123 -6.90 -10.25 -20.12
CA ASP A 123 -7.95 -9.64 -19.32
C ASP A 123 -7.39 -9.06 -18.01
N ARG A 124 -6.48 -9.78 -17.32
CA ARG A 124 -5.79 -9.27 -16.13
C ARG A 124 -4.96 -8.02 -16.42
N MET A 125 -4.23 -7.99 -17.53
CA MET A 125 -3.44 -6.82 -17.94
C MET A 125 -4.35 -5.62 -18.26
N MET A 126 -5.49 -5.85 -18.92
CA MET A 126 -6.47 -4.81 -19.21
C MET A 126 -7.16 -4.28 -17.94
N VAL A 127 -7.50 -5.14 -16.98
CA VAL A 127 -8.03 -4.72 -15.68
C VAL A 127 -7.07 -3.75 -15.00
N GLU A 128 -5.77 -4.08 -14.92
CA GLU A 128 -4.78 -3.17 -14.33
C GLU A 128 -4.67 -1.85 -15.09
N TYR A 129 -4.66 -1.89 -16.43
CA TYR A 129 -4.66 -0.69 -17.26
C TYR A 129 -5.88 0.19 -16.98
N PHE A 130 -7.08 -0.38 -16.91
CA PHE A 130 -8.30 0.36 -16.58
C PHE A 130 -8.23 1.00 -15.20
N LEU A 131 -7.75 0.28 -14.19
CA LEU A 131 -7.58 0.83 -12.84
C LEU A 131 -6.61 2.02 -12.83
N ARG A 132 -5.47 1.92 -13.52
CA ARG A 132 -4.46 3.00 -13.61
C ARG A 132 -4.99 4.25 -14.31
N ASN A 133 -5.91 4.10 -15.27
CA ASN A 133 -6.53 5.22 -16.00
C ASN A 133 -7.85 5.69 -15.35
N GLY A 134 -8.23 5.16 -14.19
CA GLY A 134 -9.45 5.57 -13.49
C GLY A 134 -10.75 4.94 -14.01
N TYR A 135 -10.69 3.98 -14.93
CA TYR A 135 -11.85 3.25 -15.47
C TYR A 135 -12.28 2.10 -14.55
N TYR A 136 -12.56 2.39 -13.28
CA TYR A 136 -12.84 1.39 -12.24
C TYR A 136 -14.03 0.48 -12.56
N ASN A 137 -15.12 1.03 -13.09
CA ASN A 137 -16.31 0.24 -13.41
C ASN A 137 -16.02 -0.78 -14.51
N ALA A 138 -15.30 -0.37 -15.56
CA ALA A 138 -14.88 -1.27 -16.64
C ALA A 138 -13.95 -2.37 -16.11
N ALA A 139 -13.01 -2.02 -15.23
CA ALA A 139 -12.11 -2.98 -14.58
C ALA A 139 -12.87 -4.03 -13.76
N ILE A 140 -13.84 -3.60 -12.94
CA ILE A 140 -14.65 -4.48 -12.10
C ILE A 140 -15.51 -5.40 -12.97
N THR A 141 -16.24 -4.84 -13.94
CA THR A 141 -17.09 -5.61 -14.84
C THR A 141 -16.29 -6.63 -15.67
N LEU A 142 -15.10 -6.27 -16.15
CA LEU A 142 -14.24 -7.22 -16.86
C LEU A 142 -13.78 -8.35 -15.94
N ALA A 143 -13.36 -8.02 -14.71
CA ALA A 143 -12.88 -9.02 -13.76
C ALA A 143 -13.99 -10.01 -13.33
N GLU A 144 -15.24 -9.54 -13.22
CA GLU A 144 -16.41 -10.37 -12.92
C GLU A 144 -16.79 -11.24 -14.11
N LYS A 145 -16.90 -10.67 -15.31
CA LYS A 145 -17.28 -11.42 -16.51
C LYS A 145 -16.26 -12.49 -16.91
N SER A 146 -14.97 -12.24 -16.68
CA SER A 146 -13.90 -13.19 -16.98
C SER A 146 -13.57 -14.13 -15.81
N ASP A 147 -14.25 -14.00 -14.66
CA ASP A 147 -13.97 -14.75 -13.43
C ASP A 147 -12.49 -14.72 -13.01
N ILE A 148 -11.92 -13.51 -12.99
CA ILE A 148 -10.50 -13.27 -12.67
C ILE A 148 -10.31 -12.32 -11.48
N LYS A 149 -11.36 -12.02 -10.70
CA LYS A 149 -11.28 -11.08 -9.57
C LYS A 149 -10.11 -11.39 -8.64
N ASP A 150 -9.91 -12.66 -8.30
CA ASP A 150 -8.84 -13.15 -7.43
C ASP A 150 -7.42 -13.00 -8.03
N LEU A 151 -7.33 -12.86 -9.34
CA LEU A 151 -6.08 -12.67 -10.07
C LEU A 151 -5.73 -11.19 -10.26
N THR A 152 -6.58 -10.27 -9.80
CA THR A 152 -6.44 -8.82 -10.02
C THR A 152 -6.19 -8.05 -8.72
N ASN A 153 -5.62 -6.86 -8.85
CA ASN A 153 -5.26 -6.02 -7.70
C ASN A 153 -6.31 -4.93 -7.40
N ILE A 154 -7.59 -5.16 -7.74
CA ILE A 154 -8.67 -4.15 -7.71
C ILE A 154 -8.75 -3.43 -6.35
N GLU A 155 -8.73 -4.17 -5.24
CA GLU A 155 -8.89 -3.60 -3.89
C GLU A 155 -7.81 -2.56 -3.53
N ILE A 156 -6.57 -2.75 -4.00
CA ILE A 156 -5.48 -1.80 -3.76
C ILE A 156 -5.76 -0.49 -4.50
N PHE A 157 -6.19 -0.59 -5.76
CA PHE A 157 -6.50 0.59 -6.56
C PHE A 157 -7.74 1.32 -6.04
N LEU A 158 -8.75 0.61 -5.52
CA LEU A 158 -9.91 1.23 -4.88
C LEU A 158 -9.52 1.97 -3.59
N THR A 159 -8.62 1.39 -2.79
CA THR A 159 -8.08 2.05 -1.60
C THR A 159 -7.27 3.30 -1.97
N SER A 160 -6.41 3.21 -3.00
CA SER A 160 -5.65 4.35 -3.54
C SER A 160 -6.59 5.47 -4.00
N ARG A 161 -7.64 5.12 -4.76
CA ARG A 161 -8.64 6.05 -5.27
C ARG A 161 -9.29 6.87 -4.16
N GLU A 162 -9.65 6.22 -3.05
CA GLU A 162 -10.30 6.91 -1.94
C GLU A 162 -9.38 7.92 -1.26
N ILE A 163 -8.08 7.61 -1.17
CA ILE A 163 -7.07 8.54 -0.66
C ILE A 163 -6.85 9.69 -1.65
N GLU A 164 -6.73 9.39 -2.94
CA GLU A 164 -6.60 10.41 -4.00
C GLU A 164 -7.80 11.36 -4.01
N LYS A 165 -9.02 10.83 -3.85
CA LYS A 165 -10.24 11.64 -3.75
C LYS A 165 -10.27 12.53 -2.51
N SER A 166 -9.81 12.02 -1.36
CA SER A 166 -9.71 12.80 -0.12
C SER A 166 -8.71 13.95 -0.28
N LEU A 167 -7.55 13.69 -0.89
CA LEU A 167 -6.58 14.75 -1.22
C LEU A 167 -7.14 15.77 -2.19
N ALA A 168 -7.90 15.35 -3.21
CA ALA A 168 -8.57 16.25 -4.14
C ALA A 168 -9.64 17.13 -3.46
N ASN A 169 -10.21 16.65 -2.35
CA ASN A 169 -11.12 17.43 -1.49
C ASN A 169 -10.37 18.24 -0.41
N HIS A 170 -9.04 18.38 -0.52
CA HIS A 170 -8.18 19.08 0.42
C HIS A 170 -8.14 18.48 1.84
N GLU A 171 -8.35 17.16 1.94
CA GLU A 171 -8.28 16.42 3.19
C GLU A 171 -7.01 15.54 3.26
N THR A 172 -6.15 15.76 4.25
CA THR A 172 -4.89 15.01 4.43
C THR A 172 -5.05 13.75 5.28
N SER A 173 -6.12 13.65 6.07
CA SER A 173 -6.29 12.64 7.12
C SER A 173 -6.10 11.20 6.64
N LYS A 174 -6.75 10.80 5.54
CA LYS A 174 -6.65 9.43 5.01
C LYS A 174 -5.24 9.13 4.50
N CYS A 175 -4.59 10.09 3.86
CA CYS A 175 -3.23 9.92 3.36
C CYS A 175 -2.20 9.84 4.49
N LEU A 176 -2.40 10.59 5.57
CA LEU A 176 -1.57 10.50 6.78
C LEU A 176 -1.71 9.16 7.50
N ILE A 177 -2.94 8.62 7.59
CA ILE A 177 -3.17 7.26 8.10
C ILE A 177 -2.40 6.25 7.23
N TRP A 178 -2.48 6.38 5.91
CA TRP A 178 -1.71 5.53 5.00
C TRP A 178 -0.19 5.67 5.21
N CYS A 179 0.32 6.88 5.43
CA CYS A 179 1.74 7.11 5.74
C CYS A 179 2.15 6.39 7.03
N HIS A 180 1.32 6.49 8.07
CA HIS A 180 1.54 5.82 9.35
C HIS A 180 1.56 4.29 9.19
N ASP A 181 0.56 3.73 8.52
CA ASP A 181 0.43 2.28 8.32
C ASP A 181 1.59 1.67 7.53
N ASN A 182 2.24 2.46 6.69
CA ASN A 182 3.34 2.03 5.84
C ASN A 182 4.70 2.62 6.25
N LYS A 183 4.79 3.27 7.42
CA LYS A 183 5.94 4.06 7.90
C LYS A 183 7.28 3.33 7.77
N SER A 184 7.35 2.06 8.18
CA SER A 184 8.61 1.28 8.13
C SER A 184 9.11 1.06 6.69
N LYS A 185 8.19 0.87 5.72
CA LYS A 185 8.54 0.71 4.31
C LYS A 185 8.86 2.06 3.67
N LEU A 186 8.05 3.08 3.93
CA LEU A 186 8.27 4.43 3.43
C LEU A 186 9.62 5.00 3.87
N ARG A 187 10.05 4.73 5.11
CA ARG A 187 11.40 5.09 5.58
C ARG A 187 12.51 4.43 4.74
N LYS A 188 12.36 3.14 4.40
CA LYS A 188 13.34 2.44 3.54
C LYS A 188 13.35 2.99 2.11
N LEU A 189 12.21 3.46 1.63
CA LEU A 189 12.06 4.10 0.32
C LEU A 189 12.50 5.57 0.31
N LYS A 190 12.84 6.14 1.49
CA LYS A 190 13.15 7.56 1.70
C LYS A 190 12.02 8.46 1.15
N SER A 191 10.79 8.12 1.52
CA SER A 191 9.60 8.85 1.07
C SER A 191 9.43 10.18 1.82
N ASN A 192 9.22 11.27 1.08
CA ASN A 192 8.93 12.60 1.63
C ASN A 192 7.43 12.91 1.73
N MET A 193 6.56 11.91 1.50
CA MET A 193 5.11 12.11 1.42
C MET A 193 4.52 12.70 2.72
N GLU A 194 4.88 12.13 3.87
CA GLU A 194 4.38 12.61 5.17
C GLU A 194 4.79 14.06 5.42
N PHE A 195 6.05 14.41 5.12
CA PHE A 195 6.56 15.77 5.27
C PHE A 195 5.80 16.77 4.39
N ASN A 196 5.59 16.45 3.12
CA ASN A 196 4.87 17.32 2.20
C ASN A 196 3.41 17.54 2.60
N LEU A 197 2.75 16.51 3.16
CA LEU A 197 1.40 16.64 3.73
C LEU A 197 1.40 17.57 4.96
N ARG A 198 2.40 17.46 5.85
CA ARG A 198 2.50 18.37 7.00
C ARG A 198 2.74 19.82 6.58
N ILE A 199 3.53 20.05 5.54
CA ILE A 199 3.65 21.40 4.96
C ILE A 199 2.29 21.86 4.44
N GLN A 200 1.53 21.01 3.74
CA GLN A 200 0.22 21.40 3.22
C GLN A 200 -0.73 21.80 4.35
N GLU A 201 -0.84 21.00 5.41
CA GLU A 201 -1.66 21.35 6.59
C GLU A 201 -1.26 22.69 7.19
N PHE A 202 0.04 22.96 7.29
CA PHE A 202 0.55 24.24 7.78
C PHE A 202 0.14 25.41 6.87
N VAL A 203 0.27 25.24 5.55
CA VAL A 203 -0.15 26.24 4.56
C VAL A 203 -1.66 26.52 4.66
N GLU A 204 -2.50 25.48 4.79
CA GLU A 204 -3.96 25.65 4.93
C GLU A 204 -4.34 26.37 6.24
N LEU A 205 -3.59 26.15 7.33
CA LEU A 205 -3.78 26.89 8.58
C LEU A 205 -3.45 28.37 8.42
N ILE A 206 -2.39 28.71 7.67
CA ILE A 206 -2.06 30.11 7.35
C ILE A 206 -3.13 30.72 6.42
N ARG A 207 -3.58 29.98 5.40
CA ARG A 207 -4.64 30.41 4.49
C ARG A 207 -5.96 30.70 5.23
N SER A 208 -6.24 29.96 6.30
CA SER A 208 -7.39 30.16 7.19
C SER A 208 -7.18 31.24 8.26
N GLU A 209 -6.10 32.03 8.17
CA GLU A 209 -5.67 33.05 9.15
C GLU A 209 -5.40 32.53 10.59
N ARG A 210 -5.30 31.22 10.78
CA ARG A 210 -5.06 30.55 12.07
C ARG A 210 -3.56 30.40 12.36
N ARG A 211 -2.83 31.50 12.34
CA ARG A 211 -1.34 31.51 12.48
C ARG A 211 -0.83 30.85 13.77
N MET A 212 -1.52 31.04 14.89
CA MET A 212 -1.12 30.42 16.16
C MET A 212 -1.23 28.89 16.13
N ASP A 213 -2.23 28.35 15.43
CA ASP A 213 -2.39 26.91 15.26
C ASP A 213 -1.35 26.36 14.28
N ALA A 214 -1.00 27.12 13.23
CA ALA A 214 0.09 26.79 12.32
C ALA A 214 1.43 26.65 13.08
N ILE A 215 1.74 27.57 14.00
CA ILE A 215 2.95 27.50 14.84
C ILE A 215 2.93 26.26 15.74
N LYS A 216 1.79 25.95 16.37
CA LYS A 216 1.66 24.73 17.19
C LYS A 216 1.86 23.47 16.36
N HIS A 217 1.31 23.44 15.15
CA HIS A 217 1.46 22.33 14.21
C HIS A 217 2.92 22.14 13.79
N ALA A 218 3.60 23.21 13.37
CA ALA A 218 5.01 23.20 12.99
C ALA A 218 5.89 22.66 14.12
N ARG A 219 5.72 23.17 15.35
CA ARG A 219 6.47 22.71 16.53
C ARG A 219 6.27 21.23 16.85
N LYS A 220 5.10 20.69 16.53
CA LYS A 220 4.78 19.28 16.78
C LYS A 220 5.37 18.34 15.72
N HIS A 221 5.39 18.76 14.45
CA HIS A 221 5.64 17.84 13.34
C HIS A 221 6.96 18.09 12.61
N PHE A 222 7.45 19.33 12.50
CA PHE A 222 8.66 19.64 11.75
C PHE A 222 9.98 19.17 12.39
N PRO A 223 10.13 19.08 13.73
CA PRO A 223 11.39 18.59 14.33
C PRO A 223 11.79 17.19 13.87
N SER A 224 10.82 16.35 13.46
CA SER A 224 11.12 15.00 12.94
C SER A 224 11.78 15.00 11.55
N PHE A 225 11.86 16.16 10.87
CA PHE A 225 12.35 16.31 9.50
C PHE A 225 13.47 17.35 9.39
N GLU A 226 13.91 17.93 10.51
CA GLU A 226 14.84 19.07 10.54
C GLU A 226 16.18 18.73 9.88
N ASP A 227 16.76 17.57 10.21
CA ASP A 227 18.06 17.14 9.69
C ASP A 227 18.10 17.04 8.15
N GLU A 228 16.98 16.66 7.52
CA GLU A 228 16.92 16.43 6.06
C GLU A 228 16.33 17.62 5.29
N HIS A 229 15.46 18.43 5.91
CA HIS A 229 14.61 19.40 5.20
C HIS A 229 14.63 20.82 5.79
N LEU A 230 15.68 21.19 6.55
CA LEU A 230 15.79 22.49 7.22
C LEU A 230 15.51 23.70 6.30
N ASP A 231 16.09 23.74 5.10
CA ASP A 231 15.89 24.84 4.13
C ASP A 231 14.41 25.00 3.75
N THR A 232 13.73 23.88 3.49
CA THR A 232 12.30 23.89 3.18
C THR A 232 11.48 24.35 4.38
N ILE A 233 11.83 23.91 5.59
CA ILE A 233 11.16 24.33 6.83
C ILE A 233 11.30 25.84 7.02
N GLN A 234 12.50 26.41 6.87
CA GLN A 234 12.74 27.85 6.99
C GLN A 234 11.89 28.65 6.00
N ARG A 235 11.83 28.20 4.74
CA ARG A 235 11.00 28.83 3.70
C ARG A 235 9.51 28.75 4.01
N VAL A 236 9.03 27.63 4.54
CA VAL A 236 7.62 27.47 4.93
C VAL A 236 7.31 28.34 6.15
N MET A 237 8.21 28.42 7.13
CA MET A 237 8.04 29.26 8.32
C MET A 237 7.99 30.76 7.99
N ALA A 238 8.70 31.19 6.94
CA ALA A 238 8.64 32.57 6.45
C ALA A 238 7.22 32.99 6.01
N LEU A 239 6.34 32.05 5.65
CA LEU A 239 4.93 32.35 5.34
C LEU A 239 4.17 33.01 6.50
N LEU A 240 4.65 32.87 7.74
CA LEU A 240 4.05 33.57 8.89
C LEU A 240 4.21 35.09 8.80
N ALA A 241 5.27 35.57 8.14
CA ALA A 241 5.58 36.99 7.99
C ALA A 241 4.91 37.64 6.76
N PHE A 242 4.43 36.83 5.81
CA PHE A 242 3.87 37.30 4.54
C PHE A 242 2.34 37.16 4.49
N PRO A 243 1.63 38.07 3.80
CA PRO A 243 0.19 37.93 3.55
C PRO A 243 -0.09 36.82 2.51
N ILE A 244 -1.31 36.28 2.51
CA ILE A 244 -1.72 35.17 1.61
C ILE A 244 -1.60 35.58 0.13
N GLY A 245 -1.84 36.86 -0.21
CA GLY A 245 -1.73 37.41 -1.56
C GLY A 245 -0.32 37.88 -1.96
N THR A 246 0.74 37.26 -1.43
CA THR A 246 2.12 37.68 -1.70
C THR A 246 2.54 37.39 -3.15
N GLU A 247 3.07 38.39 -3.84
CA GLU A 247 3.60 38.25 -5.22
C GLU A 247 5.03 37.70 -5.30
N ILE A 248 5.66 37.47 -4.15
CA ILE A 248 6.99 36.86 -4.08
C ILE A 248 6.89 35.38 -4.48
N LYS A 249 7.37 35.08 -5.69
CA LYS A 249 7.30 33.78 -6.37
C LYS A 249 7.49 32.54 -5.46
N PRO A 250 8.55 32.44 -4.62
CA PRO A 250 8.75 31.26 -3.80
C PRO A 250 7.67 31.00 -2.75
N TYR A 251 6.97 32.04 -2.30
CA TYR A 251 5.90 31.93 -1.31
C TYR A 251 4.53 31.80 -1.99
N LYS A 252 4.33 32.50 -3.12
CA LYS A 252 3.14 32.36 -3.97
C LYS A 252 2.91 30.91 -4.38
N ALA A 253 3.97 30.21 -4.79
CA ALA A 253 3.90 28.80 -5.19
C ALA A 253 3.49 27.85 -4.04
N LEU A 254 3.69 28.24 -2.78
CA LEU A 254 3.26 27.42 -1.63
C LEU A 254 1.74 27.51 -1.42
N PHE A 255 1.12 28.62 -1.80
CA PHE A 255 -0.33 28.83 -1.75
C PHE A 255 -1.06 28.43 -3.03
N ASP A 256 -0.38 27.86 -4.02
CA ASP A 256 -1.01 27.42 -5.26
C ASP A 256 -1.85 26.16 -5.03
N GLU A 257 -3.06 26.11 -5.60
CA GLU A 257 -3.95 24.95 -5.49
C GLU A 257 -3.42 23.72 -6.24
N THR A 258 -2.61 23.93 -7.29
CA THR A 258 -1.95 22.85 -8.06
C THR A 258 -1.00 21.99 -7.21
N ARG A 259 -0.66 22.46 -6.01
CA ARG A 259 0.10 21.68 -5.02
C ARG A 259 -0.67 20.44 -4.57
N TRP A 260 -2.01 20.47 -4.52
CA TRP A 260 -2.82 19.29 -4.24
C TRP A 260 -2.72 18.24 -5.33
N ASP A 261 -2.74 18.63 -6.60
CA ASP A 261 -2.51 17.71 -7.73
C ASP A 261 -1.12 17.07 -7.66
N THR A 262 -0.12 17.86 -7.27
CA THR A 262 1.25 17.37 -7.07
C THR A 262 1.33 16.34 -5.94
N LEU A 263 0.61 16.56 -4.83
CA LEU A 263 0.52 15.61 -3.72
C LEU A 263 -0.19 14.32 -4.12
N ILE A 264 -1.25 14.41 -4.92
CA ILE A 264 -1.98 13.24 -5.45
C ILE A 264 -1.05 12.41 -6.33
N GLU A 265 -0.30 13.04 -7.24
CA GLU A 265 0.65 12.34 -8.11
C GLU A 265 1.81 11.74 -7.31
N GLN A 266 2.35 12.48 -6.34
CA GLN A 266 3.37 11.96 -5.43
C GLN A 266 2.87 10.73 -4.66
N PHE A 267 1.65 10.80 -4.10
CA PHE A 267 1.03 9.67 -3.42
C PHE A 267 0.91 8.46 -4.34
N ARG A 268 0.43 8.66 -5.58
CA ARG A 268 0.29 7.59 -6.57
C ARG A 268 1.62 6.90 -6.86
N GLN A 269 2.68 7.68 -7.06
CA GLN A 269 4.03 7.17 -7.29
C GLN A 269 4.56 6.39 -6.08
N GLU A 270 4.41 6.93 -4.87
CA GLU A 270 4.83 6.28 -3.64
C GLU A 270 4.04 4.99 -3.37
N ASN A 271 2.74 4.97 -3.69
CA ASN A 271 1.90 3.78 -3.62
C ASN A 271 2.38 2.70 -4.60
N TYR A 272 2.74 3.06 -5.85
CA TYR A 272 3.30 2.10 -6.79
C TYR A 272 4.67 1.58 -6.33
N ARG A 273 5.54 2.44 -5.81
CA ARG A 273 6.85 2.03 -5.24
C ARG A 273 6.68 1.07 -4.07
N LEU A 274 5.70 1.30 -3.20
CA LEU A 274 5.39 0.43 -2.06
C LEU A 274 5.07 -1.01 -2.48
N PHE A 275 4.35 -1.18 -3.59
CA PHE A 275 3.97 -2.47 -4.15
C PHE A 275 4.92 -2.98 -5.25
N GLN A 276 6.00 -2.26 -5.54
CA GLN A 276 6.94 -2.54 -6.62
C GLN A 276 6.26 -2.67 -7.99
N LEU A 277 5.25 -1.83 -8.22
CA LEU A 277 4.60 -1.68 -9.50
C LEU A 277 5.42 -0.75 -10.40
N ALA A 278 5.55 -1.11 -11.67
CA ALA A 278 6.08 -0.20 -12.68
C ALA A 278 5.15 1.01 -12.84
N SER A 279 5.71 2.16 -13.24
CA SER A 279 4.93 3.38 -13.53
C SER A 279 3.99 3.18 -14.71
N GLN A 280 4.46 2.49 -15.75
CA GLN A 280 3.64 2.10 -16.89
C GLN A 280 2.94 0.75 -16.65
N SER A 281 1.75 0.61 -17.24
CA SER A 281 1.04 -0.67 -17.20
C SER A 281 1.73 -1.71 -18.09
N VAL A 282 1.70 -2.98 -17.65
CA VAL A 282 2.23 -4.10 -18.44
C VAL A 282 1.53 -4.20 -19.80
N PHE A 283 0.24 -3.87 -19.85
CA PHE A 283 -0.54 -3.83 -21.09
C PHE A 283 0.05 -2.83 -22.10
N THR A 284 0.33 -1.61 -21.66
CA THR A 284 0.88 -0.54 -22.52
C THR A 284 2.22 -0.97 -23.12
N VAL A 285 3.12 -1.51 -22.30
CA VAL A 285 4.44 -1.97 -22.75
C VAL A 285 4.31 -3.13 -23.73
N ALA A 286 3.45 -4.12 -23.44
CA ALA A 286 3.22 -5.25 -24.33
C ALA A 286 2.60 -4.82 -25.68
N LEU A 287 1.67 -3.87 -25.65
CA LEU A 287 1.04 -3.31 -26.85
C LEU A 287 2.07 -2.55 -27.70
N GLN A 288 2.89 -1.69 -27.09
CA GLN A 288 3.96 -0.97 -27.77
C GLN A 288 4.99 -1.92 -28.40
N ALA A 289 5.41 -2.95 -27.68
CA ALA A 289 6.32 -3.98 -28.19
C ALA A 289 5.68 -4.75 -29.37
N GLY A 290 4.41 -5.14 -29.25
CA GLY A 290 3.67 -5.81 -30.32
C GLY A 290 3.51 -4.95 -31.57
N LEU A 291 3.14 -3.67 -31.41
CA LEU A 291 3.05 -2.73 -32.52
C LEU A 291 4.41 -2.48 -33.18
N SER A 292 5.49 -2.44 -32.40
CA SER A 292 6.85 -2.28 -32.91
C SER A 292 7.27 -3.50 -33.74
N ALA A 293 6.96 -4.72 -33.27
CA ALA A 293 7.24 -5.96 -34.00
C ALA A 293 6.44 -6.07 -35.31
N LEU A 294 5.21 -5.54 -35.36
CA LEU A 294 4.40 -5.49 -36.58
C LEU A 294 4.91 -4.46 -37.60
N LYS A 295 5.56 -3.39 -37.14
CA LYS A 295 6.15 -2.35 -38.00
C LYS A 295 7.47 -2.77 -38.61
N THR A 296 8.15 -3.78 -38.08
CA THR A 296 9.39 -4.31 -38.64
C THR A 296 9.10 -5.37 -39.72
N PRO A 297 9.40 -5.13 -41.01
CA PRO A 297 9.00 -6.00 -42.12
C PRO A 297 9.79 -7.30 -42.29
N TYR A 298 10.70 -7.66 -41.37
CA TYR A 298 11.55 -8.86 -41.51
C TYR A 298 11.11 -10.02 -40.60
N PRO A 299 11.05 -11.27 -41.11
CA PRO A 299 10.90 -12.44 -40.25
C PRO A 299 12.21 -12.66 -39.47
N LEU A 300 12.07 -12.89 -38.16
CA LEU A 300 13.14 -13.27 -37.20
C LEU A 300 13.74 -14.66 -37.50
N MET A 301 14.22 -14.89 -38.72
CA MET A 301 14.93 -16.12 -39.11
C MET A 301 16.46 -16.02 -38.99
N HIS A 302 17.02 -14.84 -38.66
CA HIS A 302 18.47 -14.64 -38.51
C HIS A 302 18.86 -13.69 -37.38
N PHE A 303 18.55 -14.03 -36.14
CA PHE A 303 19.26 -13.47 -34.97
C PHE A 303 19.54 -14.55 -33.94
N THR A 304 20.31 -15.56 -34.35
CA THR A 304 21.38 -16.03 -33.47
C THR A 304 22.49 -14.99 -33.52
N CYS A 305 23.11 -14.75 -32.38
CA CYS A 305 24.28 -13.89 -32.15
C CYS A 305 24.03 -12.44 -31.66
N VAL A 306 24.52 -12.26 -30.43
CA VAL A 306 25.01 -11.02 -29.81
C VAL A 306 23.96 -10.04 -29.30
N PHE A 307 23.57 -10.18 -28.04
CA PHE A 307 23.59 -9.08 -27.05
C PHE A 307 23.66 -9.69 -25.65
N LEU A 308 24.86 -10.13 -25.28
CA LEU A 308 25.36 -10.14 -23.91
C LEU A 308 26.39 -9.02 -23.86
N TYR A 309 26.05 -7.89 -23.25
CA TYR A 309 26.92 -7.04 -22.42
C TYR A 309 26.01 -6.09 -21.63
#